data_AF-A0A7J6SG23-F1
#
_entry.id   AF-A0A7J6SG23-F1
#
_cell.length_a   1.000
_cell.length_b   1.000
_cell.length_c   1.000
_cell.angle_alpha   90.00
_cell.angle_beta   90.00
_cell.angle_gamma   90.00
#
_symmetry.space_group_name_H-M   'P 1'
#
loop_
_entity.id
_entity.type
_entity.pdbx_description
1 polymer ?
#
loop_
_entity_poly.entity_id
_entity_poly.type
_entity_poly.pdbx_seq_one_letter_code
_entity_poly.pdbx_strand_id
1 'polypeptide(L)'
;GSYSYEFGDHGGLIVMADVTRRTSNVVFSWTEGADWYDFELDGEPFHVNNIITSDSAASTKFLIYGTRDYDNVLYHLDFSSILPRTCSGYWAPDAQSSDYETWIPSAGLISGESCLLGRITSYVRRKPHAKCFNGEKFERPVFKNNCPCTFEDYHCALGFARTLGESECRPVDVDATSRSWKQHPMIAGMVLAGANSRRDGVHFLWGLLRGCLSESPR
;
A
#
# COMPACT_ATOMS: atom_id res chain seq x y z
N GLY A 1 4.87 -8.33 -22.03
CA GLY A 1 6.33 -8.51 -22.14
C GLY A 1 6.98 -8.23 -20.80
N SER A 2 8.30 -8.24 -20.71
CA SER A 2 9.00 -7.78 -19.50
C SER A 2 9.32 -6.30 -19.64
N TYR A 3 8.94 -5.51 -18.63
CA TYR A 3 9.09 -4.06 -18.62
C TYR A 3 9.69 -3.62 -17.29
N SER A 4 10.54 -2.60 -17.32
CA SER A 4 10.79 -1.77 -16.13
C SER A 4 9.70 -0.71 -16.07
N TYR A 5 9.20 -0.44 -14.87
CA TYR A 5 8.16 0.53 -14.63
C TYR A 5 8.48 1.35 -13.38
N GLU A 6 8.04 2.61 -13.38
CA GLU A 6 8.13 3.49 -12.22
C GLU A 6 6.89 4.39 -12.17
N PHE A 7 6.51 4.83 -10.97
CA PHE A 7 5.36 5.71 -10.75
C PHE A 7 5.78 7.07 -10.19
N GLY A 8 5.09 8.11 -10.64
CA GLY A 8 5.26 9.50 -10.18
C GLY A 8 3.92 10.13 -9.84
N ASP A 9 3.95 11.40 -9.42
CA ASP A 9 2.77 12.18 -9.03
C ASP A 9 1.83 11.43 -8.06
N HIS A 10 2.40 10.77 -7.05
CA HIS A 10 1.64 9.99 -6.05
C HIS A 10 0.87 8.80 -6.63
N GLY A 11 1.39 8.22 -7.72
CA GLY A 11 0.73 7.17 -8.52
C GLY A 11 -0.14 7.73 -9.66
N GLY A 12 -0.12 9.05 -9.87
CA GLY A 12 -0.84 9.72 -10.95
C GLY A 12 -0.32 9.39 -12.34
N LEU A 13 0.97 9.06 -12.45
CA LEU A 13 1.69 8.79 -13.67
C LEU A 13 2.45 7.47 -13.54
N ILE A 14 2.32 6.60 -14.54
CA ILE A 14 3.12 5.38 -14.68
C ILE A 14 3.94 5.52 -15.95
N VAL A 15 5.23 5.22 -15.88
CA VAL A 15 6.16 5.21 -17.03
C VAL A 15 6.78 3.82 -17.14
N MET A 16 6.85 3.26 -18.34
CA MET A 16 7.37 1.92 -18.60
C MET A 16 8.23 1.87 -19.86
N ALA A 17 9.20 0.96 -19.87
CA ALA A 17 10.00 0.66 -21.06
C ALA A 17 10.34 -0.84 -21.14
N ASP A 18 10.44 -1.36 -22.36
CA ASP A 18 10.80 -2.76 -22.60
C ASP A 18 12.26 -3.00 -22.19
N VAL A 19 12.49 -4.01 -21.35
CA VAL A 19 13.84 -4.38 -20.85
C VAL A 19 14.43 -5.60 -21.57
N THR A 20 13.68 -6.20 -22.49
CA THR A 20 14.09 -7.40 -23.24
C THR A 20 14.76 -7.08 -24.55
N ARG A 21 14.36 -5.99 -25.21
CA ARG A 21 14.86 -5.59 -26.53
C ARG A 21 15.44 -4.19 -26.47
N ARG A 22 16.31 -3.85 -27.43
CA ARG A 22 16.71 -2.46 -27.64
C ARG A 22 15.47 -1.67 -28.06
N THR A 23 15.21 -0.57 -27.39
CA THR A 23 14.03 0.27 -27.64
C THR A 23 14.41 1.75 -27.56
N SER A 24 13.74 2.56 -28.37
CA SER A 24 13.63 4.01 -28.22
C SER A 24 12.22 4.41 -27.76
N ASN A 25 11.29 3.46 -27.61
CA ASN A 25 9.92 3.73 -27.17
C ASN A 25 9.79 3.53 -25.66
N VAL A 26 9.17 4.52 -25.01
CA VAL A 26 8.72 4.52 -23.61
C VAL A 26 7.21 4.69 -23.64
N VAL A 27 6.48 3.93 -22.83
CA VAL A 27 5.03 4.10 -22.71
C VAL A 27 4.66 4.69 -21.36
N PHE A 28 3.63 5.52 -21.32
CA PHE A 28 3.15 6.11 -20.07
C PHE A 28 1.63 6.09 -19.95
N SER A 29 1.14 6.14 -18.72
CA SER A 29 -0.29 6.18 -18.40
C SER A 29 -0.59 7.20 -17.31
N TRP A 30 -1.65 7.97 -17.51
CA TRP A 30 -2.26 8.87 -16.51
C TRP A 30 -3.47 8.24 -15.81
N THR A 31 -3.84 7.03 -16.20
CA THR A 31 -5.12 6.40 -15.85
C THR A 31 -4.94 5.08 -15.13
N GLU A 32 -3.88 4.98 -14.32
CA GLU A 32 -3.53 3.77 -13.57
C GLU A 32 -3.38 2.53 -14.47
N GLY A 33 -2.99 2.73 -15.74
CA GLY A 33 -2.80 1.67 -16.72
C GLY A 33 -4.03 1.28 -17.53
N ALA A 34 -5.14 2.02 -17.43
CA ALA A 34 -6.32 1.79 -18.29
C ALA A 34 -6.04 2.20 -19.76
N ASP A 35 -5.47 3.39 -19.96
CA ASP A 35 -5.04 3.93 -21.25
C ASP A 35 -3.52 4.14 -21.26
N TRP A 36 -2.87 3.87 -22.41
CA TRP A 36 -1.43 4.00 -22.61
C TRP A 36 -1.11 4.92 -23.79
N TYR A 37 0.01 5.63 -23.68
CA TYR A 37 0.53 6.54 -24.70
C TYR A 37 1.99 6.22 -24.97
N ASP A 38 2.36 6.17 -26.26
CA ASP A 38 3.75 6.02 -26.68
C ASP A 38 4.50 7.36 -26.60
N PHE A 39 5.76 7.30 -26.20
CA PHE A 39 6.71 8.41 -26.15
C PHE A 39 8.03 7.95 -26.75
N GLU A 40 8.36 8.49 -27.91
CA GLU A 40 9.59 8.16 -28.62
C GLU A 40 10.74 9.02 -28.09
N LEU A 41 11.81 8.35 -27.64
CA LEU A 41 13.06 8.96 -27.23
C LEU A 41 13.88 9.32 -28.45
N ASP A 42 14.51 10.48 -28.40
CA ASP A 42 15.45 10.89 -29.44
C ASP A 42 16.69 9.97 -29.46
N GLY A 43 17.10 9.56 -30.67
CA GLY A 43 18.32 8.80 -30.91
C GLY A 43 18.12 7.29 -31.10
N GLU A 44 19.24 6.57 -31.13
CA GLU A 44 19.25 5.14 -31.44
C GLU A 44 18.75 4.27 -30.27
N PRO A 45 18.00 3.19 -30.54
CA PRO A 45 17.53 2.24 -29.53
C PRO A 45 18.64 1.69 -28.63
N PHE A 46 18.35 1.58 -27.34
CA PHE A 46 19.30 1.09 -26.33
C PHE A 46 18.66 0.03 -25.43
N HIS A 47 19.47 -0.73 -24.70
CA HIS A 47 18.98 -1.68 -23.71
C HIS A 47 18.66 -0.93 -22.42
N VAL A 48 17.38 -0.91 -22.02
CA VAL A 48 16.95 -0.29 -20.76
C VAL A 48 17.32 -1.20 -19.59
N ASN A 49 17.99 -0.65 -18.59
CA ASN A 49 18.29 -1.37 -17.35
C ASN A 49 17.22 -1.09 -16.30
N ASN A 50 16.88 0.19 -16.08
CA ASN A 50 15.85 0.58 -15.13
C ASN A 50 15.31 2.00 -15.41
N ILE A 51 14.15 2.28 -14.80
CA ILE A 51 13.54 3.60 -14.68
C ILE A 51 13.53 3.95 -13.20
N ILE A 52 13.90 5.18 -12.85
CA ILE A 52 13.87 5.67 -11.47
C ILE A 52 13.26 7.07 -11.40
N THR A 53 12.73 7.42 -10.23
CA THR A 53 12.24 8.76 -9.91
C THR A 53 12.68 9.17 -8.49
N SER A 54 12.19 10.31 -8.01
CA SER A 54 12.39 10.77 -6.63
C SER A 54 11.88 9.72 -5.61
N ASP A 55 12.56 9.55 -4.47
CA ASP A 55 12.19 8.58 -3.43
C ASP A 55 10.74 8.67 -2.94
N SER A 56 10.14 9.86 -2.98
CA SER A 56 8.74 10.08 -2.57
C SER A 56 7.71 9.71 -3.65
N ALA A 57 8.17 9.36 -4.86
CA ALA A 57 7.33 9.16 -6.06
C ALA A 57 6.33 10.31 -6.31
N ALA A 58 6.65 11.52 -5.84
CA ALA A 58 5.80 12.70 -5.97
C ALA A 58 6.13 13.50 -7.24
N SER A 59 7.34 13.35 -7.80
CA SER A 59 7.75 14.07 -9.01
C SER A 59 7.12 13.49 -10.27
N THR A 60 7.02 14.32 -11.31
CA THR A 60 6.69 13.93 -12.69
C THR A 60 7.94 13.79 -13.56
N LYS A 61 9.12 13.71 -12.94
CA LYS A 61 10.41 13.60 -13.61
C LYS A 61 11.02 12.23 -13.39
N PHE A 62 11.61 11.67 -14.44
CA PHE A 62 12.15 10.32 -14.42
C PHE A 62 13.53 10.29 -15.05
N LEU A 63 14.36 9.36 -14.58
CA LEU A 63 15.60 8.99 -15.23
C LEU A 63 15.46 7.58 -15.78
N ILE A 64 15.71 7.43 -17.08
CA ILE A 64 15.83 6.12 -17.72
C ILE A 64 17.28 5.91 -18.08
N TYR A 65 17.85 4.78 -17.68
CA TYR A 65 19.24 4.48 -17.98
C TYR A 65 19.45 3.05 -18.41
N GLY A 66 20.54 2.85 -19.13
CA GLY A 66 20.87 1.57 -19.71
C GLY A 66 22.14 1.63 -20.53
N THR A 67 22.29 0.69 -21.46
CA THR A 67 23.49 0.55 -22.27
C THR A 67 23.20 0.53 -23.76
N ARG A 68 24.10 1.14 -24.53
CA ARG A 68 24.15 1.06 -25.99
C ARG A 68 25.54 0.63 -26.39
N ASP A 69 25.66 -0.63 -26.80
CA ASP A 69 26.92 -1.31 -27.08
C ASP A 69 27.86 -1.27 -25.86
N TYR A 70 28.84 -0.36 -25.84
CA TYR A 70 29.79 -0.18 -24.74
C TYR A 70 29.55 1.10 -23.92
N ASP A 71 28.61 1.95 -24.35
CA ASP A 71 28.34 3.23 -23.71
C ASP A 71 27.16 3.14 -22.74
N ASN A 72 27.22 3.92 -21.67
CA ASN A 72 26.10 4.15 -20.77
C ASN A 72 25.22 5.27 -21.32
N VAL A 73 23.91 5.05 -21.35
CA VAL A 73 22.93 6.02 -21.83
C VAL A 73 22.01 6.42 -20.68
N LEU A 74 21.72 7.71 -20.58
CA LEU A 74 20.83 8.29 -19.58
C LEU A 74 19.90 9.31 -20.25
N TYR A 75 18.61 9.12 -20.06
CA TYR A 75 17.56 10.07 -20.46
C TYR A 75 16.91 10.67 -19.22
N HIS A 76 16.71 11.99 -19.24
CA HIS A 76 15.91 12.69 -18.25
C HIS A 76 14.58 13.08 -18.89
N LEU A 77 13.49 12.52 -18.37
CA LEU A 77 12.14 12.75 -18.85
C LEU A 77 11.41 13.70 -17.90
N ASP A 78 10.77 14.73 -18.45
CA ASP A 78 9.98 15.69 -17.69
C ASP A 78 8.55 15.74 -18.22
N PHE A 79 7.61 15.16 -17.47
CA PHE A 79 6.19 15.11 -17.84
C PHE A 79 5.39 16.31 -17.33
N SER A 80 6.04 17.30 -16.69
CA SER A 80 5.34 18.46 -16.10
C SER A 80 4.57 19.32 -17.10
N SER A 81 4.93 19.26 -18.38
CA SER A 81 4.31 20.06 -19.46
C SER A 81 3.23 19.32 -20.25
N ILE A 82 3.05 18.01 -20.04
CA ILE A 82 2.15 17.17 -20.86
C ILE A 82 0.68 17.31 -20.42
N LEU A 83 0.43 17.49 -19.12
CA LEU A 83 -0.92 17.71 -18.62
C LEU A 83 -1.22 19.20 -18.43
N PRO A 84 -2.40 19.68 -18.86
CA PRO A 84 -2.71 21.11 -18.86
C PRO A 84 -3.15 21.65 -17.49
N ARG A 85 -3.47 20.80 -16.49
CA ARG A 85 -4.10 21.27 -15.23
C ARG A 85 -3.73 20.46 -13.98
N THR A 86 -3.77 21.15 -12.84
CA THR A 86 -3.73 20.57 -11.49
C THR A 86 -5.08 19.94 -11.13
N CYS A 87 -5.05 18.89 -10.30
CA CYS A 87 -6.25 18.29 -9.74
C CYS A 87 -6.91 19.23 -8.71
N SER A 88 -8.23 19.14 -8.60
CA SER A 88 -9.05 20.00 -7.75
C SER A 88 -10.12 19.21 -6.99
N GLY A 89 -10.62 19.77 -5.88
CA GLY A 89 -11.72 19.18 -5.13
C GLY A 89 -11.32 18.16 -4.06
N TYR A 90 -10.05 18.12 -3.63
CA TYR A 90 -9.60 17.16 -2.60
C TYR A 90 -10.32 17.34 -1.24
N TRP A 91 -10.86 18.53 -0.96
CA TRP A 91 -11.62 18.85 0.26
C TRP A 91 -13.06 18.30 0.23
N ALA A 92 -13.56 17.97 -0.96
CA ALA A 92 -14.88 17.39 -1.19
C ALA A 92 -14.73 16.21 -2.15
N PRO A 93 -14.08 15.11 -1.70
CA PRO A 93 -14.00 13.89 -2.51
C PRO A 93 -15.41 13.42 -2.88
N ASP A 94 -15.52 12.68 -3.99
CA ASP A 94 -16.77 12.10 -4.51
C ASP A 94 -17.78 13.10 -5.11
N ALA A 95 -17.57 14.40 -4.94
CA ALA A 95 -18.33 15.41 -5.67
C ALA A 95 -18.13 15.25 -7.19
N GLN A 96 -19.17 15.58 -7.97
CA GLN A 96 -19.11 15.48 -9.44
C GLN A 96 -18.01 16.36 -10.05
N SER A 97 -17.76 17.53 -9.46
CA SER A 97 -16.71 18.46 -9.88
C SER A 97 -15.33 18.15 -9.28
N SER A 98 -15.21 17.12 -8.43
CA SER A 98 -13.95 16.75 -7.79
C SER A 98 -13.19 15.71 -8.62
N ASP A 99 -11.89 15.89 -8.72
CA ASP A 99 -10.97 14.91 -9.30
C ASP A 99 -10.62 13.77 -8.32
N TYR A 100 -11.14 13.84 -7.09
CA TYR A 100 -10.82 12.91 -6.02
C TYR A 100 -12.02 12.06 -5.61
N GLU A 101 -11.74 10.86 -5.14
CA GLU A 101 -12.69 9.92 -4.56
C GLU A 101 -12.22 9.43 -3.19
N THR A 102 -13.17 9.03 -2.36
CA THR A 102 -12.90 8.34 -1.11
C THR A 102 -12.67 6.87 -1.42
N TRP A 103 -11.51 6.36 -1.03
CA TRP A 103 -11.17 4.95 -1.17
C TRP A 103 -10.86 4.32 0.17
N ILE A 104 -11.46 3.16 0.42
CA ILE A 104 -11.26 2.37 1.62
C ILE A 104 -10.73 1.00 1.18
N PRO A 105 -9.55 0.56 1.66
CA PRO A 105 -9.08 -0.78 1.39
C PRO A 105 -10.04 -1.78 2.03
N SER A 106 -10.39 -2.81 1.27
CA SER A 106 -11.17 -3.94 1.77
C SER A 106 -10.35 -5.22 1.61
N ALA A 107 -10.61 -6.22 2.45
CA ALA A 107 -9.93 -7.52 2.41
C ALA A 107 -10.36 -8.40 1.21
N GLY A 108 -11.18 -7.88 0.29
CA GLY A 108 -11.79 -8.69 -0.78
C GLY A 108 -12.77 -9.75 -0.27
N LEU A 109 -13.18 -9.66 1.00
CA LEU A 109 -14.19 -10.53 1.60
C LEU A 109 -15.59 -10.14 1.07
N ILE A 110 -16.43 -11.16 0.84
CA ILE A 110 -17.79 -11.05 0.28
C ILE A 110 -18.67 -10.11 1.12
N SER A 111 -18.38 -9.92 2.41
CA SER A 111 -19.14 -9.08 3.33
C SER A 111 -18.90 -7.57 3.17
N GLY A 112 -17.93 -7.13 2.36
CA GLY A 112 -17.61 -5.70 2.22
C GLY A 112 -17.02 -5.07 3.49
N GLU A 113 -16.48 -5.90 4.39
CA GLU A 113 -15.87 -5.44 5.63
C GLU A 113 -14.65 -4.56 5.34
N SER A 114 -14.78 -3.30 5.74
CA SER A 114 -13.77 -2.25 5.59
C SER A 114 -12.81 -2.15 6.78
N CYS A 115 -13.01 -3.02 7.78
CA CYS A 115 -12.19 -3.04 8.98
C CYS A 115 -11.00 -3.97 8.77
N LEU A 116 -9.80 -3.41 8.65
CA LEU A 116 -8.56 -4.17 8.49
C LEU A 116 -7.68 -3.94 9.71
N LEU A 117 -7.28 -5.04 10.37
CA LEU A 117 -6.44 -5.00 11.57
C LEU A 117 -7.02 -4.08 12.65
N GLY A 118 -8.34 -4.20 12.86
CA GLY A 118 -9.07 -3.40 13.83
C GLY A 118 -9.40 -1.97 13.41
N ARG A 119 -9.08 -1.55 12.19
CA ARG A 119 -9.18 -0.16 11.76
C ARG A 119 -9.79 0.01 10.38
N ILE A 120 -10.71 0.96 10.25
CA ILE A 120 -11.15 1.51 8.97
C ILE A 120 -10.21 2.68 8.64
N THR A 121 -9.53 2.60 7.51
CA THR A 121 -8.69 3.70 7.00
C THR A 121 -9.21 4.16 5.65
N SER A 122 -9.71 5.38 5.55
CA SER A 122 -10.14 5.97 4.28
C SER A 122 -9.09 6.93 3.75
N TYR A 123 -8.80 6.83 2.47
CA TYR A 123 -7.87 7.67 1.74
C TYR A 123 -8.64 8.54 0.75
N VAL A 124 -8.27 9.81 0.65
CA VAL A 124 -8.67 10.63 -0.50
C VAL A 124 -7.67 10.39 -1.61
N ARG A 125 -8.09 9.80 -2.72
CA ARG A 125 -7.21 9.51 -3.87
C ARG A 125 -7.74 10.15 -5.14
N ARG A 126 -6.87 10.43 -6.10
CA ARG A 126 -7.26 10.89 -7.43
C ARG A 126 -8.09 9.78 -8.10
N LYS A 127 -9.18 10.15 -8.77
CA LYS A 127 -9.98 9.22 -9.56
C LYS A 127 -9.13 8.65 -10.71
N PRO A 128 -9.24 7.36 -11.04
CA PRO A 128 -8.41 6.74 -12.08
C PRO A 128 -8.48 7.48 -13.43
N HIS A 129 -9.65 7.95 -13.84
CA HIS A 129 -9.85 8.63 -15.13
C HIS A 129 -9.60 10.16 -15.11
N ALA A 130 -9.25 10.75 -13.97
CA ALA A 130 -9.04 12.19 -13.86
C ALA A 130 -7.66 12.61 -14.40
N LYS A 131 -7.59 13.06 -15.66
CA LYS A 131 -6.33 13.49 -16.31
C LYS A 131 -5.87 14.86 -15.79
N CYS A 132 -5.26 14.86 -14.61
CA CYS A 132 -4.69 16.02 -13.91
C CYS A 132 -3.53 15.57 -13.01
N PHE A 133 -2.70 16.51 -12.55
CA PHE A 133 -1.60 16.22 -11.62
C PHE A 133 -1.92 16.65 -10.19
N ASN A 134 -1.50 15.86 -9.19
CA ASN A 134 -1.62 16.19 -7.77
C ASN A 134 -0.62 17.29 -7.37
N GLY A 135 0.60 17.20 -7.88
CA GLY A 135 1.70 18.09 -7.57
C GLY A 135 2.59 17.57 -6.43
N GLU A 136 3.87 17.95 -6.47
CA GLU A 136 4.91 17.39 -5.60
C GLU A 136 4.64 17.59 -4.10
N LYS A 137 3.96 18.68 -3.74
CA LYS A 137 3.65 19.05 -2.34
C LYS A 137 2.29 18.53 -1.85
N PHE A 138 1.59 17.73 -2.65
CA PHE A 138 0.29 17.20 -2.25
C PHE A 138 0.46 16.22 -1.09
N GLU A 139 -0.19 16.51 0.04
CA GLU A 139 -0.29 15.58 1.16
C GLU A 139 -1.66 14.92 1.15
N ARG A 140 -1.67 13.60 1.00
CA ARG A 140 -2.91 12.82 0.92
C ARG A 140 -3.68 12.87 2.24
N PRO A 141 -4.94 13.35 2.26
CA PRO A 141 -5.79 13.21 3.43
C PRO A 141 -6.07 11.73 3.74
N VAL A 142 -5.86 11.36 5.01
CA VAL A 142 -6.12 10.00 5.52
C VAL A 142 -6.96 10.11 6.79
N PHE A 143 -8.13 9.48 6.79
CA PHE A 143 -8.99 9.38 7.97
C PHE A 143 -8.96 7.97 8.49
N LYS A 144 -9.00 7.84 9.82
CA LYS A 144 -8.79 6.56 10.47
C LYS A 144 -9.69 6.41 11.68
N ASN A 145 -10.49 5.35 11.70
CA ASN A 145 -11.41 5.03 12.78
C ASN A 145 -11.17 3.60 13.25
N ASN A 146 -11.15 3.38 14.56
CA ASN A 146 -11.00 2.04 15.12
C ASN A 146 -12.37 1.33 15.14
N CYS A 147 -12.40 0.05 14.79
CA CYS A 147 -13.57 -0.81 14.88
C CYS A 147 -13.55 -1.61 16.19
N PRO A 148 -14.67 -2.21 16.60
CA PRO A 148 -14.66 -3.27 17.61
C PRO A 148 -13.73 -4.42 17.20
N CYS A 149 -13.00 -5.00 18.15
CA CYS A 149 -12.16 -6.16 17.87
C CYS A 149 -13.03 -7.37 17.48
N THR A 150 -12.68 -8.02 16.38
CA THR A 150 -13.25 -9.29 15.93
C THR A 150 -12.29 -10.43 16.21
N PHE A 151 -12.74 -11.67 15.99
CA PHE A 151 -11.88 -12.84 16.13
C PHE A 151 -10.66 -12.84 15.19
N GLU A 152 -10.82 -12.23 14.01
CA GLU A 152 -9.79 -12.15 12.97
C GLU A 152 -8.65 -11.21 13.36
N ASP A 153 -8.91 -10.27 14.29
CA ASP A 153 -7.90 -9.36 14.82
C ASP A 153 -6.96 -10.01 15.85
N TYR A 154 -7.11 -11.30 16.13
CA TYR A 154 -6.28 -12.07 17.06
C TYR A 154 -5.46 -13.16 16.34
N HIS A 155 -4.20 -13.28 16.73
CA HIS A 155 -3.37 -14.45 16.43
C HIS A 155 -3.25 -15.37 17.65
N CYS A 156 -2.81 -16.62 17.43
CA CYS A 156 -2.52 -17.51 18.55
C CYS A 156 -1.34 -17.01 19.37
N ALA A 157 -1.42 -17.20 20.69
CA ALA A 157 -0.32 -16.97 21.61
C ALA A 157 0.83 -17.96 21.33
N LEU A 158 2.00 -17.68 21.90
CA LEU A 158 3.15 -18.59 21.79
C LEU A 158 2.79 -19.99 22.33
N GLY A 159 3.08 -21.02 21.54
CA GLY A 159 2.76 -22.42 21.87
C GLY A 159 1.35 -22.86 21.44
N PHE A 160 0.58 -21.98 20.80
CA PHE A 160 -0.74 -22.27 20.26
C PHE A 160 -0.74 -22.14 18.74
N ALA A 161 -1.54 -22.95 18.07
CA ALA A 161 -1.74 -22.90 16.62
C ALA A 161 -3.21 -23.16 16.25
N ARG A 162 -3.62 -22.67 15.08
CA ARG A 162 -4.90 -23.03 14.44
C ARG A 162 -4.63 -24.13 13.41
N THR A 163 -5.53 -25.10 13.34
CA THR A 163 -5.64 -25.99 12.18
C THR A 163 -6.29 -25.22 11.02
N LEU A 164 -5.98 -25.60 9.79
CA LEU A 164 -6.56 -24.98 8.59
C LEU A 164 -8.08 -25.08 8.63
N GLY A 165 -8.76 -23.93 8.53
CA GLY A 165 -10.22 -23.83 8.56
C GLY A 165 -10.85 -23.77 9.96
N GLU A 166 -10.06 -23.86 11.03
CA GLU A 166 -10.53 -23.63 12.40
C GLU A 166 -10.18 -22.23 12.88
N SER A 167 -11.10 -21.62 13.62
CA SER A 167 -10.87 -20.37 14.33
C SER A 167 -10.11 -20.63 15.64
N GLU A 168 -10.39 -21.72 16.35
CA GLU A 168 -9.83 -21.97 17.68
C GLU A 168 -8.30 -22.16 17.70
N CYS A 169 -7.63 -21.54 18.67
CA CYS A 169 -6.21 -21.74 18.94
C CYS A 169 -6.04 -22.90 19.94
N ARG A 170 -5.33 -23.95 19.52
CA ARG A 170 -5.05 -25.12 20.37
C ARG A 170 -3.56 -25.23 20.71
N PRO A 171 -3.21 -25.80 21.87
CA PRO A 171 -1.81 -26.08 22.21
C PRO A 171 -1.15 -26.97 21.16
N VAL A 172 0.06 -26.61 20.72
CA VAL A 172 0.88 -27.44 19.84
C VAL A 172 1.52 -28.59 20.63
N ASP A 173 1.91 -28.32 21.89
CA ASP A 173 2.41 -29.29 22.86
C ASP A 173 1.77 -29.00 24.21
N VAL A 174 0.88 -29.89 24.66
CA VAL A 174 0.13 -29.77 25.92
C VAL A 174 1.04 -29.77 27.17
N ASP A 175 2.17 -30.48 27.15
CA ASP A 175 3.07 -30.58 28.29
C ASP A 175 3.96 -29.34 28.42
N ALA A 176 4.45 -28.81 27.29
CA ALA A 176 5.22 -27.57 27.26
C ALA A 176 4.36 -26.33 27.54
N THR A 177 3.13 -26.28 27.00
CA THR A 177 2.21 -25.15 27.20
C THR A 177 1.63 -25.12 28.61
N SER A 178 1.34 -26.26 29.25
CA SER A 178 0.81 -26.29 30.62
C SER A 178 1.74 -25.65 31.66
N ARG A 179 3.06 -25.69 31.44
CA ARG A 179 4.06 -25.01 32.30
C ARG A 179 4.05 -23.48 32.12
N SER A 180 3.81 -23.02 30.89
CA SER A 180 3.70 -21.59 30.55
C SER A 180 2.40 -20.97 31.09
N TRP A 181 1.27 -21.69 31.01
CA TRP A 181 -0.03 -21.24 31.52
C TRP A 181 -0.08 -21.03 33.02
N LYS A 182 0.70 -21.80 33.78
CA LYS A 182 0.83 -21.64 35.24
C LYS A 182 1.54 -20.33 35.62
N GLN A 183 2.34 -19.74 34.72
CA GLN A 183 3.09 -18.51 34.98
C GLN A 183 2.36 -17.25 34.46
N HIS A 184 1.60 -17.36 33.36
CA HIS A 184 0.82 -16.25 32.80
C HIS A 184 -0.55 -16.73 32.28
N PRO A 185 -1.65 -16.55 33.03
CA PRO A 185 -2.98 -16.96 32.60
C PRO A 185 -3.50 -16.01 31.51
N MET A 186 -3.34 -16.39 30.25
CA MET A 186 -3.99 -15.72 29.11
C MET A 186 -5.27 -16.47 28.78
N ILE A 187 -6.42 -15.88 29.11
CA ILE A 187 -7.73 -16.44 28.78
C ILE A 187 -7.79 -16.62 27.25
N ALA A 188 -7.97 -17.87 26.80
CA ALA A 188 -8.16 -18.31 25.40
C ALA A 188 -6.93 -18.46 24.46
N GLY A 189 -5.68 -18.37 24.94
CA GLY A 189 -4.51 -18.70 24.09
C GLY A 189 -4.37 -17.83 22.82
N MET A 190 -4.96 -16.64 22.83
CA MET A 190 -4.98 -15.67 21.74
C MET A 190 -4.41 -14.34 22.18
N VAL A 191 -3.82 -13.60 21.25
CA VAL A 191 -3.24 -12.27 21.45
C VAL A 191 -3.64 -11.39 20.27
N LEU A 192 -3.95 -10.12 20.54
CA LEU A 192 -4.26 -9.14 19.49
C LEU A 192 -3.09 -9.02 18.52
N ALA A 193 -3.39 -9.05 17.22
CA ALA A 193 -2.39 -8.88 16.19
C ALA A 193 -1.71 -7.51 16.27
N GLY A 194 -0.37 -7.51 16.28
CA GLY A 194 0.44 -6.30 16.46
C GLY A 194 0.77 -5.94 17.91
N ALA A 195 0.28 -6.69 18.91
CA ALA A 195 0.71 -6.53 20.30
C ALA A 195 2.03 -7.29 20.54
N ASN A 196 3.07 -6.58 21.01
CA ASN A 196 4.37 -7.19 21.26
C ASN A 196 4.32 -8.05 22.53
N SER A 197 4.56 -9.36 22.41
CA SER A 197 4.50 -10.35 23.51
C SER A 197 5.69 -10.29 24.49
N ARG A 198 6.41 -9.16 24.60
CA ARG A 198 7.54 -9.05 25.53
C ARG A 198 7.15 -8.29 26.79
N ARG A 199 7.07 -9.06 27.89
CA ARG A 199 7.21 -8.65 29.29
C ARG A 199 6.45 -7.38 29.68
N ASP A 200 5.15 -7.49 29.91
CA ASP A 200 4.50 -6.63 30.90
C ASP A 200 3.58 -7.52 31.73
N GLY A 201 4.16 -8.08 32.79
CA GLY A 201 3.36 -8.51 33.92
C GLY A 201 2.77 -7.28 34.59
N VAL A 202 1.51 -7.40 35.01
CA VAL A 202 0.79 -6.47 35.90
C VAL A 202 0.11 -5.28 35.18
N HIS A 203 -1.23 -5.39 35.15
CA HIS A 203 -2.23 -4.31 35.10
C HIS A 203 -2.39 -3.45 33.85
N PHE A 204 -3.57 -3.61 33.21
CA PHE A 204 -4.50 -2.52 32.86
C PHE A 204 -3.87 -1.12 32.70
N LEU A 205 -3.07 -0.92 31.66
CA LEU A 205 -2.87 0.39 31.04
C LEU A 205 -3.50 0.34 29.65
N TRP A 206 -4.81 0.58 29.68
CA TRP A 206 -5.65 0.77 28.51
C TRP A 206 -5.30 2.07 27.81
N GLY A 207 -5.25 2.01 26.47
CA GLY A 207 -5.24 3.19 25.62
C GLY A 207 -3.83 3.59 25.20
N LEU A 208 -3.45 3.16 23.98
CA LEU A 208 -2.74 3.97 22.96
C LEU A 208 -2.06 3.11 21.88
N LEU A 209 -1.95 1.78 22.07
CA LEU A 209 -1.26 0.89 21.11
C LEU A 209 -2.14 -0.17 20.44
N ARG A 210 -3.47 -0.19 20.68
CA ARG A 210 -4.36 -1.24 20.14
C ARG A 210 -5.05 -0.78 18.86
N GLY A 211 -4.92 -1.58 17.80
CA GLY A 211 -5.48 -1.34 16.47
C GLY A 211 -7.01 -1.34 16.40
N CYS A 212 -7.69 -1.97 17.37
CA CYS A 212 -9.15 -1.99 17.52
C CYS A 212 -9.61 -1.48 18.90
N LEU A 213 -10.89 -1.14 19.00
CA LEU A 213 -11.60 -0.88 20.25
C LEU A 213 -11.88 -2.22 20.93
N SER A 214 -11.04 -2.62 21.88
CA SER A 214 -11.38 -3.75 22.75
C SER A 214 -12.37 -3.27 23.80
N GLU A 215 -13.60 -3.79 23.79
CA GLU A 215 -14.35 -3.88 25.03
C GLU A 215 -13.69 -4.97 25.89
N SER A 216 -13.60 -4.76 27.20
CA SER A 216 -13.17 -5.81 28.11
C SER A 216 -14.07 -7.04 27.87
N PRO A 217 -13.51 -8.23 27.60
CA PRO A 217 -14.34 -9.43 27.63
C PRO A 217 -14.92 -9.53 29.04
N ARG A 218 -16.25 -9.63 29.13
CA ARG A 218 -16.96 -9.99 30.37
C ARG A 218 -16.81 -11.47 30.62
#